data_AF-A0A9Q1CSK0-F1
#
_entry.id   AF-A0A9Q1CSK0-F1
#
_cell.length_a   1.000
_cell.length_b   1.000
_cell.length_c   1.000
_cell.angle_alpha   90.00
_cell.angle_beta   90.00
_cell.angle_gamma   90.00
#
_symmetry.space_group_name_H-M   'P 1'
#
loop_
_entity.id
_entity.type
_entity.pdbx_description
1 polymer ?
#
loop_
_entity_poly.entity_id
_entity_poly.type
_entity_poly.pdbx_seq_one_letter_code
_entity_poly.pdbx_strand_id
1 'polypeptide(L)'
;MQRGISLEERNVTANPMKDINAATDLVETYIKSLVVAAAMEYFGMKMPEDKPSKNEFNLQVHHDRSYYVKTTLTNIIDSFFIPRNDEVSQVAQFKCTQCIKEYKTRNGLRKHIRANHTFKLQAPAQELATQSEENDSLYKYARCATIMCLLALNFNDARKMGDGLRLIRMYKYMLLHFKASGKHKYSFQVLRLLAQVHFLISPRSYRLVWNSN
;
A
#
# COMPACT_ATOMS: atom_id res chain seq x y z
N MET A 1 -22.42 36.77 14.25
CA MET A 1 -22.42 35.75 15.32
C MET A 1 -22.22 34.37 14.66
N GLN A 2 -20.97 33.99 14.41
CA GLN A 2 -20.62 32.73 13.73
C GLN A 2 -20.65 31.59 14.76
N ARG A 3 -21.51 30.60 14.54
CA ARG A 3 -21.50 29.35 15.32
C ARG A 3 -20.31 28.52 14.85
N GLY A 4 -19.27 28.49 15.68
CA GLY A 4 -18.17 27.54 15.54
C GLY A 4 -18.72 26.12 15.70
N ILE A 5 -18.33 25.23 14.78
CA ILE A 5 -18.62 23.80 14.86
C ILE A 5 -17.80 23.25 16.03
N SER A 6 -18.44 23.13 17.21
CA SER A 6 -17.89 22.40 18.34
C SER A 6 -17.91 20.92 17.97
N LEU A 7 -16.74 20.34 17.73
CA LEU A 7 -16.58 18.89 17.68
C LEU A 7 -16.91 18.37 19.08
N GLU A 8 -18.02 17.65 19.23
CA GLU A 8 -18.44 17.12 20.52
C GLU A 8 -17.41 16.10 21.05
N GLU A 9 -16.74 16.44 22.15
CA GLU A 9 -15.73 15.63 22.84
C GLU A 9 -16.28 14.35 23.50
N ARG A 10 -17.56 14.02 23.32
CA ARG A 10 -18.31 13.10 24.18
C ARG A 10 -18.02 11.60 23.99
N ASN A 11 -17.03 11.23 23.18
CA ASN A 11 -16.61 9.83 23.00
C ASN A 11 -15.11 9.70 22.68
N VAL A 12 -14.28 10.64 23.13
CA VAL A 12 -12.82 10.51 23.00
C VAL A 12 -12.29 9.83 24.26
N THR A 13 -11.77 8.61 24.12
CA THR A 13 -11.13 7.86 25.19
C THR A 13 -10.11 8.75 25.91
N ALA A 14 -10.05 8.71 27.25
CA ALA A 14 -9.12 9.51 28.06
C ALA A 14 -7.63 9.30 27.71
N ASN A 15 -7.32 8.21 26.99
CA ASN A 15 -6.02 7.96 26.40
C ASN A 15 -6.17 7.64 24.90
N PRO A 16 -6.29 8.67 24.03
CA PRO A 16 -6.43 8.47 22.58
C PRO A 16 -5.18 7.84 21.96
N MET A 17 -4.05 7.86 22.67
CA MET A 17 -2.79 7.26 22.24
C MET A 17 -2.70 5.75 22.52
N LYS A 18 -3.55 5.21 23.42
CA LYS A 18 -3.54 3.78 23.78
C LYS A 18 -3.78 2.88 22.57
N ASP A 19 -4.70 3.27 21.70
CA ASP A 19 -5.14 2.45 20.58
C ASP A 19 -4.48 2.82 19.24
N ILE A 20 -3.77 3.96 19.17
CA ILE A 20 -3.05 4.38 17.96
C ILE A 20 -1.98 3.36 17.56
N ASN A 21 -1.39 2.67 18.53
CA ASN A 21 -0.36 1.67 18.29
C ASN A 21 -0.88 0.22 18.30
N ALA A 22 -2.16 -0.03 18.59
CA ALA A 22 -2.69 -1.39 18.77
C ALA A 22 -2.52 -2.27 17.51
N ALA A 23 -2.52 -1.66 16.32
CA ALA A 23 -2.27 -2.34 15.05
C ALA A 23 -0.82 -2.26 14.57
N THR A 24 0.06 -1.53 15.27
CA THR A 24 1.46 -1.34 14.83
C THR A 24 2.23 -2.64 14.90
N ASP A 25 2.09 -3.39 16.00
CA ASP A 25 2.77 -4.67 16.18
C ASP A 25 2.33 -5.70 15.13
N LEU A 26 1.05 -5.70 14.77
CA LEU A 26 0.52 -6.55 13.70
C LEU A 26 1.14 -6.18 12.35
N VAL A 27 1.15 -4.89 11.99
CA VAL A 27 1.73 -4.41 10.73
C VAL A 27 3.22 -4.71 10.66
N GLU A 28 3.94 -4.49 11.76
CA GLU A 28 5.39 -4.73 11.85
C GLU A 28 5.74 -6.23 11.78
N THR A 29 4.96 -7.09 12.42
CA THR A 29 5.16 -8.55 12.35
C THR A 29 4.84 -9.06 10.95
N TYR A 30 3.72 -8.61 10.38
CA TYR A 30 3.29 -9.01 9.05
C TYR A 30 4.30 -8.61 7.98
N ILE A 31 4.77 -7.36 7.99
CA ILE A 31 5.73 -6.89 7.00
C ILE A 31 7.10 -7.56 7.14
N LYS A 32 7.57 -7.81 8.37
CA LYS A 32 8.81 -8.58 8.60
C LYS A 32 8.71 -9.97 7.99
N SER A 33 7.59 -10.68 8.18
CA SER A 33 7.41 -12.00 7.59
C SER A 33 7.45 -11.99 6.05
N LEU A 34 6.83 -10.98 5.41
CA LEU A 34 6.85 -10.86 3.94
C LEU A 34 8.23 -10.48 3.40
N VAL A 35 8.97 -9.61 4.09
CA VAL A 35 10.34 -9.25 3.71
C VAL A 35 11.28 -10.45 3.85
N VAL A 36 11.14 -11.24 4.93
CA VAL A 36 11.92 -12.47 5.12
C VAL A 36 11.58 -13.48 4.04
N ALA A 37 10.29 -13.69 3.72
CA ALA A 37 9.88 -14.60 2.66
C ALA A 37 10.46 -14.19 1.29
N ALA A 38 10.38 -12.90 0.94
CA ALA A 38 10.96 -12.38 -0.30
C ALA A 38 12.49 -12.55 -0.33
N ALA A 39 13.18 -12.33 0.79
CA ALA A 39 14.62 -12.54 0.89
C ALA A 39 14.99 -14.03 0.74
N MET A 40 14.25 -14.93 1.40
CA MET A 40 14.45 -16.37 1.28
C MET A 40 14.29 -16.84 -0.16
N GLU A 41 13.27 -16.36 -0.87
CA GLU A 41 13.08 -16.66 -2.29
C GLU A 41 14.21 -16.11 -3.17
N TYR A 42 14.63 -14.86 -2.93
CA TYR A 42 15.73 -14.22 -3.66
C TYR A 42 17.06 -14.97 -3.49
N PHE A 43 17.35 -15.45 -2.28
CA PHE A 43 18.57 -16.19 -1.95
C PHE A 43 18.45 -17.70 -2.16
N GLY A 44 17.28 -18.21 -2.52
CA GLY A 44 17.05 -19.65 -2.71
C GLY A 44 17.12 -20.47 -1.42
N MET A 45 16.68 -19.92 -0.29
CA MET A 45 16.66 -20.54 1.04
C MET A 45 15.29 -21.14 1.34
N LYS A 46 15.23 -22.30 2.02
CA LYS A 46 13.96 -22.93 2.44
C LYS A 46 13.57 -22.53 3.86
N MET A 47 14.56 -22.33 4.72
CA MET A 47 14.41 -21.82 6.09
C MET A 47 15.29 -20.57 6.29
N PRO A 48 14.95 -19.67 7.23
CA PRO A 48 15.74 -18.46 7.50
C PRO A 48 17.20 -18.72 7.88
N GLU A 49 17.49 -19.90 8.42
CA GLU A 49 18.82 -20.30 8.91
C GLU A 49 19.65 -21.03 7.83
N ASP A 50 19.07 -21.32 6.67
CA ASP A 50 19.77 -22.03 5.60
C ASP A 50 20.89 -21.18 4.97
N LYS A 51 21.84 -21.83 4.30
CA LYS A 51 22.80 -21.10 3.47
C LYS A 51 22.14 -20.66 2.15
N PRO A 52 22.41 -19.44 1.68
CA PRO A 52 21.92 -18.97 0.39
C PRO A 52 22.42 -19.89 -0.73
N SER A 53 21.52 -20.30 -1.63
CA SER A 53 21.88 -21.07 -2.83
C SER A 53 22.00 -20.20 -4.07
N LYS A 54 21.51 -18.95 -4.01
CA LYS A 54 21.49 -17.96 -5.09
C LYS A 54 21.96 -16.62 -4.58
N ASN A 55 22.51 -15.79 -5.48
CA ASN A 55 22.88 -14.39 -5.21
C ASN A 55 23.84 -14.20 -4.01
N GLU A 56 24.73 -15.16 -3.79
CA GLU A 56 25.74 -15.07 -2.73
C GLU A 56 26.71 -13.91 -2.95
N PHE A 57 27.18 -13.33 -1.85
CA PHE A 57 28.19 -12.28 -1.91
C PHE A 57 29.53 -12.84 -2.39
N ASN A 58 29.97 -12.37 -3.56
CA ASN A 58 31.33 -12.58 -4.05
C ASN A 58 32.08 -11.25 -4.20
N LEU A 59 33.22 -11.11 -3.51
CA LEU A 59 34.09 -9.92 -3.58
C LEU A 59 34.58 -9.61 -5.00
N GLN A 60 34.79 -10.64 -5.84
CA GLN A 60 35.24 -10.44 -7.22
C GLN A 60 34.18 -9.79 -8.11
N VAL A 61 32.90 -10.04 -7.82
CA VAL A 61 31.78 -9.54 -8.62
C VAL A 61 31.25 -8.21 -8.08
N HIS A 62 31.27 -8.01 -6.76
CA HIS A 62 30.57 -6.89 -6.13
C HIS A 62 31.46 -5.74 -5.67
N HIS A 63 32.79 -5.85 -5.78
CA HIS A 63 33.80 -4.87 -5.33
C HIS A 63 33.80 -4.57 -3.82
N ASP A 64 32.66 -4.20 -3.25
CA ASP A 64 32.47 -3.89 -1.83
C ASP A 64 31.11 -4.41 -1.32
N ARG A 65 31.06 -4.66 0.00
CA ARG A 65 29.86 -5.04 0.75
C ARG A 65 28.77 -3.98 0.66
N SER A 66 29.10 -2.69 0.75
CA SER A 66 28.06 -1.65 0.68
C SER A 66 27.38 -1.62 -0.70
N TYR A 67 28.16 -1.85 -1.76
CA TYR A 67 27.61 -1.93 -3.11
C TYR A 67 26.71 -3.15 -3.27
N TYR A 68 27.18 -4.33 -2.83
CA TYR A 68 26.37 -5.54 -2.83
C TYR A 68 25.04 -5.35 -2.09
N VAL A 69 25.06 -4.85 -0.85
CA VAL A 69 23.84 -4.68 -0.05
C VAL A 69 22.85 -3.75 -0.75
N LYS A 70 23.32 -2.61 -1.29
CA LYS A 70 22.46 -1.66 -2.01
C LYS A 70 21.84 -2.31 -3.25
N THR A 71 22.67 -2.93 -4.09
CA THR A 71 22.21 -3.56 -5.35
C THR A 71 21.25 -4.70 -5.08
N THR A 72 21.55 -5.56 -4.10
CA THR A 72 20.68 -6.67 -3.68
C THR A 72 19.34 -6.17 -3.15
N LEU A 73 19.33 -5.15 -2.30
CA LEU A 73 18.08 -4.55 -1.81
C LEU A 73 17.25 -3.95 -2.94
N THR A 74 17.87 -3.22 -3.86
CA THR A 74 17.18 -2.69 -5.05
C THR A 74 16.56 -3.81 -5.87
N ASN A 75 17.31 -4.88 -6.14
CA ASN A 75 16.81 -6.02 -6.89
C ASN A 75 15.62 -6.70 -6.20
N ILE A 76 15.67 -6.91 -4.88
CA ILE A 76 14.56 -7.49 -4.10
C ILE A 76 13.32 -6.57 -4.19
N ILE A 77 13.52 -5.26 -4.06
CA ILE A 77 12.42 -4.29 -4.12
C ILE A 77 11.77 -4.29 -5.51
N ASP A 78 12.57 -4.28 -6.57
CA ASP A 78 12.10 -4.25 -7.94
C ASP A 78 11.42 -5.56 -8.35
N SER A 79 11.88 -6.71 -7.85
CA SER A 79 11.30 -8.01 -8.19
C SER A 79 10.04 -8.35 -7.40
N PHE A 80 10.04 -8.06 -6.08
CA PHE A 80 8.98 -8.54 -5.18
C PHE A 80 7.99 -7.49 -4.75
N PHE A 81 8.38 -6.21 -4.69
CA PHE A 81 7.54 -5.17 -4.06
C PHE A 81 6.95 -4.18 -5.04
N ILE A 82 7.70 -3.74 -6.06
CA ILE A 82 7.19 -2.73 -6.99
C ILE A 82 6.33 -3.39 -8.09
N PRO A 83 5.07 -2.99 -8.28
CA PRO A 83 4.26 -3.47 -9.39
C PRO A 83 4.81 -2.89 -10.69
N ARG A 84 4.86 -3.73 -11.73
CA ARG A 84 5.28 -3.29 -13.05
C ARG A 84 4.20 -2.39 -13.66
N ASN A 85 4.61 -1.46 -14.53
CA ASN A 85 3.70 -0.42 -15.06
C ASN A 85 2.47 -1.01 -15.79
N ASP A 86 2.62 -2.14 -16.46
CA ASP A 86 1.57 -2.92 -17.11
C ASP A 86 0.52 -3.47 -16.12
N GLU A 87 0.92 -3.76 -14.88
CA GLU A 87 0.03 -4.24 -13.82
C GLU A 87 -0.81 -3.11 -13.22
N VAL A 88 -0.32 -1.86 -13.28
CA VAL A 88 -1.03 -0.66 -12.77
C VAL A 88 -2.10 -0.17 -13.77
N SER A 89 -1.94 -0.46 -15.06
CA SER A 89 -2.89 -0.04 -16.11
C SER A 89 -4.14 -0.90 -16.24
N GLN A 90 -4.24 -2.02 -15.52
CA GLN A 90 -5.41 -2.90 -15.57
C GLN A 90 -6.59 -2.32 -14.77
N VAL A 91 -7.26 -1.31 -15.32
CA VAL A 91 -8.64 -1.01 -14.95
C VAL A 91 -9.48 -2.18 -15.48
N ALA A 92 -9.63 -3.24 -14.69
CA ALA A 92 -10.45 -4.39 -15.05
C ALA A 92 -11.89 -3.92 -15.33
N GLN A 93 -12.21 -3.73 -16.60
CA GLN A 93 -13.55 -3.47 -17.08
C GLN A 93 -14.32 -4.79 -17.08
N PHE A 94 -15.32 -4.89 -16.23
CA PHE A 94 -16.19 -6.06 -16.17
C PHE A 94 -17.18 -5.99 -17.33
N LYS A 95 -16.97 -6.81 -18.35
CA LYS A 95 -17.86 -6.88 -19.53
C LYS A 95 -19.01 -7.85 -19.27
N CYS A 96 -20.20 -7.52 -19.73
CA CYS A 96 -21.30 -8.47 -19.73
C CYS A 96 -21.09 -9.52 -20.83
N THR A 97 -21.40 -10.78 -20.55
CA THR A 97 -21.32 -11.86 -21.54
C THR A 97 -22.53 -11.90 -22.47
N GLN A 98 -23.62 -11.23 -22.08
CA GLN A 98 -24.89 -11.24 -22.81
C GLN A 98 -25.22 -9.90 -23.48
N CYS A 99 -24.38 -8.88 -23.29
CA CYS A 99 -24.48 -7.61 -24.00
C CYS A 99 -23.14 -6.87 -24.03
N ILE A 100 -23.08 -5.78 -24.79
CA ILE A 100 -21.86 -5.01 -25.04
C ILE A 100 -21.52 -4.08 -23.83
N LYS A 101 -22.34 -4.06 -22.77
CA LYS A 101 -22.16 -3.10 -21.65
C LYS A 101 -20.96 -3.48 -20.79
N GLU A 102 -20.15 -2.47 -20.46
CA GLU A 102 -18.97 -2.57 -19.61
C GLU A 102 -19.19 -1.84 -18.29
N TYR A 103 -18.66 -2.42 -17.21
CA TYR A 103 -18.86 -1.94 -15.85
C TYR A 103 -17.52 -1.76 -15.13
N LYS A 104 -17.40 -0.66 -14.39
CA LYS A 104 -16.21 -0.38 -13.54
C LYS A 104 -16.12 -1.28 -12.32
N THR A 105 -17.22 -1.94 -11.93
CA THR A 105 -17.28 -2.77 -10.72
C THR A 105 -18.05 -4.06 -10.96
N ARG A 106 -17.62 -5.14 -10.29
CA ARG A 106 -18.28 -6.46 -10.33
C ARG A 106 -19.74 -6.39 -9.85
N ASN A 107 -20.02 -5.56 -8.85
CA ASN A 107 -21.37 -5.34 -8.35
C ASN A 107 -22.25 -4.60 -9.37
N GLY A 108 -21.70 -3.65 -10.12
CA GLY A 108 -22.39 -2.99 -11.23
C GLY A 108 -22.79 -4.00 -12.32
N LEU A 109 -21.86 -4.88 -12.71
CA LEU A 109 -22.14 -5.96 -13.65
C LEU A 109 -23.22 -6.92 -13.10
N ARG A 110 -23.11 -7.37 -11.85
CA ARG A 110 -24.10 -8.26 -11.21
C ARG A 110 -25.50 -7.65 -11.16
N LYS A 111 -25.60 -6.36 -10.80
CA LYS A 111 -26.88 -5.63 -10.79
C LYS A 111 -27.46 -5.54 -12.19
N HIS A 112 -26.62 -5.25 -13.19
CA HIS A 112 -27.04 -5.22 -14.58
C HIS A 112 -27.58 -6.56 -15.06
N ILE A 113 -26.85 -7.65 -14.81
CA ILE A 113 -27.27 -9.01 -15.19
C ILE A 113 -28.62 -9.33 -14.55
N ARG A 114 -28.79 -9.10 -13.25
CA ARG A 114 -30.07 -9.34 -12.57
C ARG A 114 -31.24 -8.53 -13.13
N ALA A 115 -30.99 -7.32 -13.62
CA ALA A 115 -32.04 -6.40 -14.06
C ALA A 115 -32.38 -6.53 -15.56
N ASN A 116 -31.43 -6.95 -16.40
CA ASN A 116 -31.58 -6.92 -17.87
C ASN A 116 -31.48 -8.31 -18.50
N HIS A 117 -30.98 -9.30 -17.76
CA HIS A 117 -30.82 -10.66 -18.24
C HIS A 117 -31.67 -11.60 -17.37
N THR A 118 -32.84 -11.96 -17.89
CA THR A 118 -33.82 -12.82 -17.23
C THR A 118 -33.42 -14.30 -17.33
N PHE A 119 -33.06 -14.84 -16.18
CA PHE A 119 -33.14 -16.24 -15.73
C PHE A 119 -31.90 -17.16 -15.71
N LYS A 120 -31.88 -17.87 -14.56
CA LYS A 120 -30.99 -18.91 -14.00
C LYS A 120 -29.53 -18.51 -13.80
N LEU A 121 -29.22 -18.18 -12.55
CA LEU A 121 -27.99 -18.70 -11.93
C LEU A 121 -28.03 -20.21 -12.14
N GLN A 122 -27.44 -20.70 -13.24
CA GLN A 122 -26.82 -22.01 -13.16
C GLN A 122 -25.83 -21.87 -11.99
N ALA A 123 -26.05 -22.63 -10.93
CA ALA A 123 -24.98 -22.95 -10.00
C ALA A 123 -23.78 -23.34 -10.87
N PRO A 124 -22.59 -22.77 -10.68
CA PRO A 124 -21.45 -23.15 -11.50
C PRO A 124 -21.02 -24.57 -11.09
N ALA A 125 -21.72 -25.57 -11.62
CA ALA A 125 -21.22 -26.93 -11.76
C ALA A 125 -20.58 -27.02 -13.14
N GLN A 126 -19.36 -26.47 -13.22
CA GLN A 126 -18.27 -26.73 -14.16
C GLN A 126 -17.41 -25.46 -14.18
N GLU A 127 -16.49 -25.40 -13.21
CA GLU A 127 -15.20 -24.79 -13.46
C GLU A 127 -14.55 -25.62 -14.57
N LEU A 128 -14.87 -25.26 -15.81
CA LEU A 128 -14.13 -25.68 -16.98
C LEU A 128 -12.75 -25.05 -16.80
N ALA A 129 -11.82 -25.87 -16.31
CA ALA A 129 -10.40 -25.61 -16.25
C ALA A 129 -9.91 -25.23 -17.65
N THR A 130 -10.03 -23.93 -17.96
CA THR A 130 -9.16 -23.26 -18.92
C THR A 130 -7.86 -23.07 -18.16
N GLN A 131 -6.96 -24.02 -18.35
CA GLN A 131 -5.59 -23.90 -17.87
C GLN A 131 -4.94 -22.66 -18.50
N SER A 132 -4.03 -22.06 -17.73
CA SER A 132 -3.11 -20.95 -18.04
C SER A 132 -3.66 -19.52 -18.01
N GLU A 133 -3.98 -19.01 -16.82
CA GLU A 133 -3.11 -18.07 -16.10
C GLU A 133 -3.50 -18.15 -14.63
N GLU A 134 -2.76 -18.94 -13.86
CA GLU A 134 -2.76 -18.92 -12.40
C GLU A 134 -2.14 -17.58 -11.96
N ASN A 135 -2.85 -16.50 -12.27
CA ASN A 135 -2.53 -15.15 -11.85
C ASN A 135 -2.63 -15.16 -10.33
N ASP A 136 -1.49 -15.36 -9.67
CA ASP A 136 -1.36 -15.51 -8.23
C ASP A 136 -1.96 -14.29 -7.52
N SER A 137 -3.26 -14.38 -7.26
CA SER A 137 -4.06 -13.31 -6.67
C SER A 137 -3.62 -13.03 -5.24
N LEU A 138 -3.08 -14.06 -4.57
CA LEU A 138 -2.49 -13.98 -3.25
C LEU A 138 -1.17 -13.21 -3.31
N TYR A 139 -0.28 -13.52 -4.25
CA TYR A 139 0.96 -12.76 -4.48
C TYR A 139 0.69 -11.29 -4.81
N LYS A 140 -0.25 -11.02 -5.72
CA LYS A 140 -0.66 -9.64 -6.06
C LYS A 140 -1.18 -8.90 -4.83
N TYR A 141 -2.00 -9.55 -4.00
CA TYR A 141 -2.48 -8.98 -2.74
C TYR A 141 -1.33 -8.75 -1.76
N ALA A 142 -0.49 -9.76 -1.50
CA ALA A 142 0.62 -9.70 -0.55
C ALA A 142 1.61 -8.59 -0.92
N ARG A 143 1.91 -8.43 -2.22
CA ARG A 143 2.74 -7.34 -2.73
C ARG A 143 2.11 -5.97 -2.49
N CYS A 144 0.84 -5.79 -2.85
CA CYS A 144 0.12 -4.52 -2.59
C CYS A 144 0.06 -4.20 -1.08
N ALA A 145 -0.21 -5.21 -0.25
CA ALA A 145 -0.22 -5.07 1.20
C ALA A 145 1.16 -4.70 1.75
N THR A 146 2.23 -5.30 1.20
CA THR A 146 3.62 -4.99 1.54
C THR A 146 3.96 -3.53 1.30
N ILE A 147 3.64 -2.99 0.12
CA ILE A 147 3.90 -1.57 -0.20
C ILE A 147 3.17 -0.65 0.79
N MET A 148 1.90 -0.95 1.10
CA MET A 148 1.12 -0.16 2.04
C MET A 148 1.69 -0.25 3.47
N CYS A 149 2.18 -1.42 3.88
CA CYS A 149 2.82 -1.61 5.17
C CYS A 149 4.19 -0.90 5.25
N LEU A 150 5.01 -0.95 4.19
CA LEU A 150 6.26 -0.18 4.11
C LEU A 150 5.99 1.32 4.20
N LEU A 151 4.94 1.82 3.54
CA LEU A 151 4.51 3.21 3.65
C LEU A 151 4.09 3.56 5.09
N ALA A 152 3.37 2.66 5.75
CA ALA A 152 2.96 2.84 7.15
C ALA A 152 4.14 2.82 8.13
N LEU A 153 5.11 1.92 7.94
CA LEU A 153 6.35 1.89 8.72
C LEU A 153 7.15 3.19 8.52
N ASN A 154 7.30 3.62 7.27
CA ASN A 154 8.00 4.85 6.92
C ASN A 154 7.35 6.09 7.58
N PHE A 155 6.01 6.11 7.64
CA PHE A 155 5.24 7.14 8.31
C PHE A 155 5.42 7.10 9.84
N ASN A 156 5.36 5.92 10.45
CA ASN A 156 5.56 5.76 11.89
C ASN A 156 6.98 6.13 12.33
N ASP A 157 7.97 5.74 11.54
CA ASP A 157 9.38 6.07 11.76
C ASP A 157 9.63 7.58 11.66
N ALA A 158 9.14 8.23 10.59
CA ALA A 158 9.22 9.68 10.43
C ALA A 158 8.55 10.43 11.59
N ARG A 159 7.41 9.93 12.08
CA ARG A 159 6.73 10.49 13.26
C ARG A 159 7.56 10.34 14.53
N LYS A 160 8.20 9.19 14.75
CA LYS A 160 9.08 8.95 15.92
C LYS A 160 10.31 9.86 15.88
N MET A 161 10.91 10.05 14.72
CA MET A 161 12.10 10.89 14.52
C MET A 161 11.79 12.40 14.49
N GLY A 162 10.52 12.79 14.39
CA GLY A 162 10.14 14.20 14.22
C GLY A 162 10.48 14.77 12.83
N ASP A 163 10.71 13.92 11.83
CA ASP A 163 11.06 14.34 10.46
C ASP A 163 9.82 14.84 9.70
N GLY A 164 9.53 16.12 9.86
CA GLY A 164 8.39 16.77 9.23
C GLY A 164 8.46 16.75 7.70
N LEU A 165 9.64 16.89 7.11
CA LEU A 165 9.81 16.84 5.65
C LEU A 165 9.41 15.48 5.08
N ARG A 166 9.86 14.40 5.72
CA ARG A 166 9.50 13.03 5.34
C ARG A 166 8.01 12.78 5.51
N LEU A 167 7.39 13.26 6.60
CA LEU A 167 5.94 13.18 6.79
C LEU A 167 5.16 13.89 5.69
N ILE A 168 5.54 15.11 5.31
CA ILE A 168 4.88 15.86 4.22
C ILE A 168 5.01 15.13 2.89
N ARG A 169 6.16 14.51 2.61
CA ARG A 169 6.33 13.64 1.43
C ARG A 169 5.38 12.45 1.48
N MET A 170 5.27 11.78 2.63
CA MET A 170 4.35 10.64 2.81
C MET A 170 2.89 11.04 2.60
N TYR A 171 2.49 12.20 3.10
CA TYR A 171 1.14 12.74 2.88
C TYR A 171 0.82 12.96 1.40
N LYS A 172 1.79 13.34 0.55
CA LYS A 172 1.58 13.42 -0.91
C LYS A 172 1.22 12.05 -1.50
N TYR A 173 1.91 10.99 -1.11
CA TYR A 173 1.58 9.63 -1.57
C TYR A 173 0.22 9.15 -1.02
N MET A 174 -0.07 9.40 0.25
CA MET A 174 -1.34 9.06 0.86
C MET A 174 -2.52 9.80 0.20
N LEU A 175 -2.33 11.07 -0.23
CA LEU A 175 -3.34 11.81 -0.97
C LEU A 175 -3.75 11.09 -2.26
N LEU A 176 -2.76 10.62 -3.03
CA LEU A 176 -3.00 9.87 -4.27
C LEU A 176 -3.77 8.58 -3.98
N HIS A 177 -3.35 7.85 -2.94
CA HIS A 177 -4.02 6.63 -2.51
C HIS A 177 -5.49 6.90 -2.10
N PHE A 178 -5.74 7.87 -1.23
CA PHE A 178 -7.09 8.20 -0.78
C PHE A 178 -7.99 8.65 -1.94
N LYS A 179 -7.44 9.40 -2.90
CA LYS A 179 -8.19 9.81 -4.10
C LYS A 179 -8.55 8.60 -4.96
N ALA A 180 -7.59 7.69 -5.19
CA ALA A 180 -7.82 6.46 -5.95
C ALA A 180 -8.85 5.53 -5.27
N SER A 181 -8.81 5.43 -3.94
CA SER A 181 -9.75 4.61 -3.16
C SER A 181 -11.11 5.25 -2.89
N GLY A 182 -11.39 6.44 -3.45
CA GLY A 182 -12.66 7.16 -3.24
C GLY A 182 -12.85 7.67 -1.81
N LYS A 183 -11.78 7.80 -1.03
CA LYS A 183 -11.80 8.21 0.38
C LYS A 183 -11.71 9.75 0.49
N HIS A 184 -12.72 10.43 -0.06
CA HIS A 184 -12.73 11.89 -0.24
C HIS A 184 -12.49 12.70 1.04
N LYS A 185 -13.02 12.26 2.20
CA LYS A 185 -12.80 12.94 3.49
C LYS A 185 -11.31 13.00 3.85
N TYR A 186 -10.61 11.88 3.72
CA TYR A 186 -9.17 11.79 4.00
C TYR A 186 -8.36 12.55 2.97
N SER A 187 -8.70 12.43 1.67
CA SER A 187 -8.07 13.23 0.62
C SER A 187 -8.16 14.73 0.89
N PHE A 188 -9.32 15.22 1.29
CA PHE A 188 -9.51 16.64 1.59
C PHE A 188 -8.67 17.10 2.78
N GLN A 189 -8.63 16.33 3.87
CA GLN A 189 -7.82 16.68 5.04
C GLN A 189 -6.33 16.71 4.72
N VAL A 190 -5.84 15.75 3.93
CA VAL A 190 -4.44 15.74 3.49
C VAL A 190 -4.15 16.93 2.57
N LEU A 191 -5.06 17.24 1.63
CA LEU A 191 -4.90 18.41 0.76
C LEU A 191 -4.85 19.71 1.57
N ARG A 192 -5.72 19.84 2.58
CA ARG A 192 -5.72 20.98 3.50
C ARG A 192 -4.41 21.08 4.26
N LEU A 193 -3.88 19.97 4.79
CA LEU A 193 -2.59 19.95 5.48
C LEU A 193 -1.46 20.42 4.54
N LEU A 194 -1.41 19.91 3.31
CA LEU A 194 -0.41 20.30 2.32
C LEU A 194 -0.53 21.80 1.96
N ALA A 195 -1.76 22.30 1.79
CA ALA A 195 -2.01 23.71 1.53
C ALA A 195 -1.56 24.59 2.71
N GLN A 196 -1.85 24.16 3.94
CA GLN A 196 -1.40 24.85 5.14
C GLN A 196 0.12 24.93 5.18
N VAL A 197 0.81 23.82 4.95
CA VAL A 197 2.26 23.74 5.06
C VAL A 197 2.98 24.55 3.98
N HIS A 198 2.47 24.53 2.75
CA HIS A 198 3.13 25.18 1.63
C HIS A 198 2.77 26.67 1.46
N PHE A 199 1.57 27.11 1.90
CA PHE A 199 1.08 28.45 1.60
C PHE A 199 0.65 29.28 2.83
N LEU A 200 0.34 28.64 3.96
CA LEU A 200 -0.26 29.32 5.12
C LEU A 200 0.62 29.30 6.38
N ILE A 201 1.76 28.60 6.36
CA ILE A 201 2.66 28.51 7.50
C ILE A 201 3.50 29.79 7.62
N SER A 202 3.56 30.34 8.83
CA SER A 202 4.45 31.45 9.17
C SER A 202 5.92 31.00 9.26
N PRO A 203 6.90 31.91 9.11
CA PRO A 203 8.33 31.56 9.15
C PRO A 203 8.79 30.81 10.41
N ARG A 204 8.10 31.03 11.55
CA ARG A 204 8.40 30.35 12.82
C ARG A 204 7.95 28.90 12.83
N SER A 205 6.78 28.60 12.26
CA SER A 205 6.25 27.24 12.14
C SER A 205 6.95 26.45 11.03
N TYR A 206 7.51 27.14 10.03
CA TYR A 206 8.40 26.52 9.04
C TYR A 206 9.56 25.82 9.75
N ARG A 207 10.29 26.51 10.64
CA ARG A 207 11.44 25.93 11.39
C ARG A 207 11.09 24.63 12.14
N LEU A 208 9.84 24.46 12.60
CA LEU A 208 9.40 23.24 13.28
C LEU A 208 9.18 22.05 12.34
N VAL A 209 8.82 22.30 11.08
CA VAL A 209 8.70 21.25 10.04
C VAL A 209 10.09 20.75 9.62
N TRP A 210 11.10 21.62 9.68
CA TRP A 210 12.47 21.37 9.18
C TRP A 210 13.50 21.20 10.29
N ASN A 211 13.08 20.93 11.52
CA ASN A 211 14.01 20.72 12.64
C ASN A 211 14.58 19.29 12.59
N SER A 212 15.34 19.02 11.53
CA SER A 212 16.27 17.90 11.44
C SER A 212 17.65 18.51 11.66
N ASN A 213 18.33 18.13 12.74
CA ASN A 213 19.75 18.44 12.95
C ASN A 213 20.60 18.05 11.73
#